data_AF-A0A4V1DHU2-F1
#
_entry.id   AF-A0A4V1DHU2-F1
#
_cell.length_a   1.000
_cell.length_b   1.000
_cell.length_c   1.000
_cell.angle_alpha   90.00
_cell.angle_beta   90.00
_cell.angle_gamma   90.00
#
_symmetry.space_group_name_H-M   'P 1'
#
loop_
_entity.id
_entity.type
_entity.pdbx_description
1 polymer ?
#
loop_
_entity_poly.entity_id
_entity_poly.type
_entity_poly.pdbx_seq_one_letter_code
_entity_poly.pdbx_strand_id
1 'polypeptide(L)'
;MSTAIALLSGGLDSATAAALALEDGQRVIGLSFDYGQRHRRELEAAARIAAQLGLAEHHTISVNLAAWGGSALTDSRMAVPSDGVQADVIPSTYVPGRNTVFIAIGLSLAEARGAERLVLGVNAVDYSGYPDCRPDYLDAFQRLADLASKAGREGHGSRLWAPLVTWSKTKIVQEALRLGVPIADTWSCYSGGEQPCGVCDSCRIRDAALIDAGRPDLASSAAQR
;
A
#
# COMPACT_ATOMS: atom_id res chain seq x y z
N MET A 1 1.66 9.41 23.44
CA MET A 1 1.94 8.64 22.22
C MET A 1 0.82 8.94 21.24
N SER A 2 1.10 9.57 20.09
CA SER A 2 0.05 9.86 19.11
C SER A 2 -0.36 8.58 18.38
N THR A 3 -1.61 8.50 17.92
CA THR A 3 -2.12 7.35 17.16
C THR A 3 -2.02 7.62 15.67
N ALA A 4 -1.66 6.60 14.90
CA ALA A 4 -1.69 6.63 13.44
C ALA A 4 -2.51 5.45 12.90
N ILE A 5 -3.28 5.70 11.84
CA ILE A 5 -3.91 4.63 11.06
C ILE A 5 -3.00 4.34 9.87
N ALA A 6 -2.53 3.11 9.71
CA ALA A 6 -1.74 2.72 8.55
C ALA A 6 -2.56 1.89 7.57
N LEU A 7 -2.69 2.38 6.33
CA LEU A 7 -3.29 1.59 5.26
C LEU A 7 -2.31 0.47 4.87
N LEU A 8 -2.60 -0.74 5.33
CA LEU A 8 -1.71 -1.89 5.25
C LEU A 8 -2.24 -2.88 4.20
N SER A 9 -1.56 -3.02 3.06
CA SER A 9 -1.96 -3.94 1.99
C SER A 9 -1.28 -5.30 2.10
N GLY A 10 -0.27 -5.44 2.96
CA GLY A 10 0.57 -6.64 3.04
C GLY A 10 1.75 -6.63 2.05
N GLY A 11 1.84 -5.60 1.21
CA GLY A 11 3.01 -5.36 0.36
C GLY A 11 4.12 -4.60 1.07
N LEU A 12 5.32 -4.67 0.48
CA LEU A 12 6.56 -4.03 0.96
C LEU A 12 6.36 -2.57 1.38
N ASP A 13 5.77 -1.75 0.51
CA ASP A 13 5.68 -0.30 0.71
C ASP A 13 4.77 0.03 1.87
N SER A 14 3.60 -0.62 1.97
CA SER A 14 2.68 -0.42 3.08
C SER A 14 3.27 -0.85 4.42
N ALA A 15 4.03 -1.95 4.43
CA ALA A 15 4.73 -2.43 5.62
C ALA A 15 5.85 -1.46 6.05
N THR A 16 6.59 -0.92 5.08
CA THR A 16 7.66 0.06 5.31
C THR A 16 7.08 1.38 5.84
N ALA A 17 5.98 1.86 5.28
CA ALA A 17 5.33 3.08 5.76
C ALA A 17 4.78 2.91 7.19
N ALA A 18 4.22 1.74 7.51
CA ALA A 18 3.79 1.42 8.88
C ALA A 18 4.97 1.36 9.86
N ALA A 19 6.09 0.77 9.45
CA ALA A 19 7.31 0.72 10.26
C ALA A 19 7.92 2.11 10.51
N LEU A 20 7.87 3.02 9.52
CA LEU A 20 8.27 4.42 9.73
C LEU A 20 7.38 5.13 10.76
N ALA A 21 6.08 4.83 10.79
CA ALA A 21 5.18 5.38 11.82
C ALA A 21 5.51 4.84 13.23
N LEU A 22 5.89 3.57 13.34
CA LEU A 22 6.36 2.97 14.59
C LEU A 22 7.67 3.61 15.05
N GLU A 23 8.61 3.83 14.14
CA GLU A 23 9.89 4.51 14.42
C GLU A 23 9.68 5.94 14.92
N ASP A 24 8.67 6.65 14.40
CA ASP A 24 8.26 7.97 14.90
C ASP A 24 7.53 7.92 16.27
N GLY A 25 7.53 6.75 16.92
CA GLY A 25 6.97 6.54 18.25
C GLY A 25 5.44 6.56 18.29
N GLN A 26 4.75 6.30 17.17
CA GLN A 26 3.29 6.33 17.12
C GLN A 26 2.66 4.99 17.53
N ARG A 27 1.46 5.05 18.12
CA ARG A 27 0.58 3.88 18.26
C ARG A 27 -0.06 3.59 16.91
N VAL A 28 0.40 2.57 16.22
CA VAL A 28 -0.08 2.28 14.86
C VAL A 28 -1.23 1.26 14.90
N ILE A 29 -2.34 1.61 14.26
CA ILE A 29 -3.47 0.71 13.95
C ILE A 29 -3.42 0.40 12.45
N GLY A 30 -3.30 -0.87 12.08
CA GLY A 30 -3.36 -1.30 10.69
C GLY A 30 -4.79 -1.38 10.16
N LEU A 31 -5.00 -0.97 8.91
CA LEU A 31 -6.27 -1.10 8.19
C LEU A 31 -6.03 -1.70 6.80
N SER A 32 -6.62 -2.86 6.55
CA SER A 32 -6.58 -3.57 5.26
C SER A 32 -7.96 -3.60 4.61
N PHE A 33 -7.99 -3.75 3.28
CA PHE A 33 -9.22 -3.76 2.50
C PHE A 33 -9.36 -5.06 1.70
N ASP A 34 -10.45 -5.77 1.94
CA ASP A 34 -10.93 -6.83 1.05
C ASP A 34 -11.87 -6.18 0.03
N TYR A 35 -11.31 -5.77 -1.09
CA TYR A 35 -11.99 -4.97 -2.10
C TYR A 35 -12.58 -5.76 -3.28
N GLY A 36 -12.61 -7.10 -3.17
CA GLY A 36 -12.95 -7.99 -4.28
C GLY A 36 -11.77 -8.28 -5.21
N GLN A 37 -10.55 -8.16 -4.70
CA GLN A 37 -9.35 -8.56 -5.43
C GLN A 37 -9.34 -10.06 -5.73
N ARG A 38 -8.64 -10.44 -6.81
CA ARG A 38 -8.58 -11.82 -7.33
C ARG A 38 -8.12 -12.88 -6.33
N HIS A 39 -7.38 -12.50 -5.29
CA HIS A 39 -6.85 -13.41 -4.29
C HIS A 39 -6.68 -12.71 -2.94
N ARG A 40 -6.62 -13.49 -1.85
CA ARG A 40 -6.47 -12.97 -0.49
C ARG A 40 -5.05 -13.08 0.09
N ARG A 41 -4.05 -13.50 -0.72
CA ARG A 41 -2.64 -13.62 -0.30
C ARG A 41 -2.09 -12.37 0.37
N GLU A 42 -2.44 -11.20 -0.18
CA GLU A 42 -2.03 -9.90 0.37
C GLU A 42 -2.66 -9.62 1.75
N LEU A 43 -3.89 -10.06 2.00
CA LEU A 43 -4.55 -9.92 3.30
C LEU A 43 -3.94 -10.85 4.35
N GLU A 44 -3.62 -12.08 3.96
CA GLU A 44 -2.87 -13.02 4.82
C GLU A 44 -1.50 -12.45 5.18
N ALA A 45 -0.79 -11.86 4.20
CA ALA A 45 0.47 -11.17 4.44
C ALA A 45 0.30 -9.96 5.36
N ALA A 46 -0.72 -9.13 5.15
CA ALA A 46 -1.01 -7.97 5.97
C ALA A 46 -1.22 -8.35 7.45
N ALA A 47 -1.99 -9.41 7.73
CA ALA A 47 -2.20 -9.89 9.09
C ALA A 47 -0.90 -10.38 9.75
N ARG A 48 -0.06 -11.13 9.02
CA ARG A 48 1.26 -11.57 9.53
C ARG A 48 2.18 -10.39 9.81
N ILE A 49 2.26 -9.44 8.87
CA ILE A 49 3.09 -8.24 9.00
C ILE A 49 2.62 -7.40 10.19
N ALA A 50 1.32 -7.20 10.35
CA ALA A 50 0.77 -6.45 11.48
C ALA A 50 1.20 -7.05 12.82
N ALA A 51 1.13 -8.37 12.95
CA ALA A 51 1.57 -9.09 14.15
C ALA A 51 3.09 -8.96 14.37
N GLN A 52 3.91 -9.14 13.32
CA GLN A 52 5.36 -9.09 13.43
C GLN A 52 5.90 -7.69 13.72
N LEU A 53 5.28 -6.64 13.16
CA LEU A 53 5.61 -5.26 13.48
C LEU A 53 5.07 -4.80 14.85
N GLY A 54 4.25 -5.62 15.52
CA GLY A 54 3.65 -5.27 16.81
C GLY A 54 2.65 -4.12 16.71
N LEU A 55 1.85 -4.07 15.64
CA LEU A 55 0.78 -3.07 15.52
C LEU A 55 -0.23 -3.24 16.66
N ALA A 56 -0.75 -2.12 17.15
CA ALA A 56 -1.62 -2.14 18.33
C ALA A 56 -2.98 -2.80 18.05
N GLU A 57 -3.49 -2.62 16.83
CA GLU A 57 -4.72 -3.24 16.31
C GLU A 57 -4.52 -3.47 14.80
N HIS A 58 -5.24 -4.45 14.23
CA HIS A 58 -5.32 -4.63 12.78
C HIS A 58 -6.76 -4.96 12.38
N HIS A 59 -7.33 -4.16 11.49
CA HIS A 59 -8.68 -4.33 10.97
C HIS A 59 -8.63 -4.68 9.49
N THR A 60 -9.57 -5.52 9.05
CA THR A 60 -9.84 -5.75 7.62
C THR A 60 -11.29 -5.39 7.34
N ILE A 61 -11.51 -4.52 6.35
CA ILE A 61 -12.85 -4.06 5.94
C ILE A 61 -13.14 -4.53 4.52
N SER A 62 -14.34 -5.06 4.31
CA SER A 62 -14.80 -5.44 2.98
C SER A 62 -15.44 -4.26 2.24
N VAL A 63 -15.02 -4.02 1.00
CA VAL A 63 -15.56 -2.98 0.12
C VAL A 63 -15.70 -3.51 -1.30
N ASN A 64 -16.90 -3.77 -1.81
CA ASN A 64 -17.02 -4.42 -3.11
C ASN A 64 -16.76 -3.48 -4.31
N LEU A 65 -15.49 -3.17 -4.60
CA LEU A 65 -15.09 -2.39 -5.78
C LEU A 65 -15.15 -3.21 -7.07
N ALA A 66 -15.14 -4.55 -6.96
CA ALA A 66 -15.30 -5.45 -8.10
C ALA A 66 -16.69 -5.34 -8.75
N ALA A 67 -17.69 -4.81 -8.05
CA ALA A 67 -19.08 -4.73 -8.51
C ALA A 67 -19.28 -3.99 -9.83
N TRP A 68 -18.41 -3.06 -10.20
CA TRP A 68 -18.51 -2.29 -11.45
C TRP A 68 -17.39 -2.60 -12.47
N GLY A 69 -16.44 -3.46 -12.14
CA GLY A 69 -15.36 -3.89 -13.04
C GLY A 69 -14.35 -2.79 -13.42
N GLY A 70 -13.70 -2.97 -14.57
CA GLY A 70 -12.73 -1.99 -15.11
C GLY A 70 -11.28 -2.21 -14.67
N SER A 71 -10.97 -3.35 -14.04
CA SER A 71 -9.60 -3.69 -13.63
C SER A 71 -9.29 -5.18 -13.74
N ALA A 72 -8.10 -5.51 -14.21
CA ALA A 72 -7.55 -6.86 -14.21
C ALA A 72 -7.27 -7.40 -12.79
N LEU A 73 -7.29 -6.56 -11.75
CA LEU A 73 -7.15 -6.98 -10.36
C LEU A 73 -8.47 -7.38 -9.69
N THR A 74 -9.61 -7.03 -10.28
CA THR A 74 -10.95 -7.32 -9.75
C THR A 74 -11.82 -8.13 -10.72
N ASP A 75 -11.50 -8.16 -12.02
CA ASP A 75 -12.18 -8.99 -13.02
C ASP A 75 -11.30 -10.18 -13.44
N SER A 76 -11.76 -11.40 -13.12
CA SER A 76 -11.04 -12.65 -13.45
C SER A 76 -10.99 -12.96 -14.94
N ARG A 77 -11.85 -12.33 -15.77
CA ARG A 77 -11.90 -12.50 -17.22
C ARG A 77 -10.82 -11.69 -17.94
N MET A 78 -10.26 -10.68 -17.28
CA MET A 78 -9.15 -9.88 -17.80
C MET A 78 -7.83 -10.54 -17.45
N ALA A 79 -6.92 -10.65 -18.44
CA ALA A 79 -5.57 -11.11 -18.17
C ALA A 79 -4.79 -10.05 -17.38
N VAL A 80 -3.98 -10.48 -16.41
CA VAL A 80 -3.00 -9.60 -15.76
C VAL A 80 -1.85 -9.39 -16.74
N PRO A 81 -1.46 -8.15 -17.08
CA PRO A 81 -0.39 -7.87 -18.02
C PRO A 81 0.96 -8.40 -17.52
N SER A 82 1.79 -8.89 -18.45
CA SER A 82 3.13 -9.44 -18.20
C SER A 82 4.23 -8.78 -19.03
N ASP A 83 3.85 -7.86 -19.92
CA ASP A 83 4.71 -7.31 -20.97
C ASP A 83 5.56 -6.13 -20.48
N GLY A 84 5.47 -5.80 -19.20
CA GLY A 84 6.17 -4.69 -18.57
C GLY A 84 5.35 -3.41 -18.53
N VAL A 85 5.87 -2.44 -17.77
CA VAL A 85 5.25 -1.12 -17.58
C VAL A 85 5.35 -0.28 -18.86
N GLN A 86 4.23 0.31 -19.28
CA GLN A 86 4.18 1.30 -20.36
C GLN A 86 4.13 2.72 -19.76
N ALA A 87 5.08 3.58 -20.17
CA ALA A 87 5.10 4.98 -19.75
C ALA A 87 3.83 5.72 -20.22
N ASP A 88 3.33 6.65 -19.41
CA ASP A 88 2.18 7.52 -19.70
C ASP A 88 0.83 6.82 -19.97
N VAL A 89 0.75 5.51 -19.70
CA VAL A 89 -0.50 4.74 -19.78
C VAL A 89 -0.97 4.36 -18.38
N ILE A 90 -2.27 4.52 -18.11
CA ILE A 90 -2.90 3.95 -16.91
C ILE A 90 -3.10 2.45 -17.17
N PRO A 91 -2.43 1.55 -16.42
CA PRO A 91 -2.45 0.13 -16.74
C PRO A 91 -3.81 -0.48 -16.38
N SER A 92 -4.16 -1.61 -17.02
CA SER A 92 -5.41 -2.33 -16.75
C SER A 92 -5.50 -2.88 -15.32
N THR A 93 -4.40 -2.88 -14.56
CA THR A 93 -4.36 -3.21 -13.13
C THR A 93 -4.81 -2.06 -12.23
N TYR A 94 -5.03 -0.86 -12.78
CA TYR A 94 -5.67 0.24 -12.06
C TYR A 94 -7.09 -0.16 -11.66
N VAL A 95 -7.43 -0.02 -10.38
CA VAL A 95 -8.79 -0.20 -9.88
C VAL A 95 -9.40 1.20 -9.76
N PRO A 96 -10.45 1.54 -10.54
CA PRO A 96 -10.98 2.90 -10.60
C PRO A 96 -11.30 3.50 -9.22
N GLY A 97 -10.62 4.60 -8.87
CA GLY A 97 -10.86 5.38 -7.65
C GLY A 97 -10.56 4.65 -6.34
N ARG A 98 -9.82 3.53 -6.38
CA ARG A 98 -9.59 2.68 -5.20
C ARG A 98 -8.95 3.44 -4.04
N ASN A 99 -7.90 4.22 -4.28
CA ASN A 99 -7.22 4.90 -3.16
C ASN A 99 -8.12 5.99 -2.57
N THR A 100 -8.97 6.64 -3.37
CA THR A 100 -9.96 7.61 -2.87
C THR A 100 -10.89 6.98 -1.84
N VAL A 101 -11.41 5.79 -2.14
CA VAL A 101 -12.28 5.04 -1.21
C VAL A 101 -11.50 4.65 0.05
N PHE A 102 -10.28 4.13 -0.11
CA PHE A 102 -9.48 3.66 1.02
C PHE A 102 -9.07 4.80 1.95
N ILE A 103 -8.68 5.94 1.40
CA ILE A 103 -8.35 7.13 2.18
C ILE A 103 -9.59 7.63 2.93
N ALA A 104 -10.76 7.67 2.30
CA ALA A 104 -12.00 8.09 2.96
C ALA A 104 -12.36 7.20 4.16
N ILE A 105 -12.28 5.87 4.00
CA ILE A 105 -12.55 4.94 5.12
C ILE A 105 -11.46 5.03 6.19
N GLY A 106 -10.19 5.16 5.78
CA GLY A 106 -9.07 5.35 6.69
C GLY A 106 -9.20 6.59 7.56
N LEU A 107 -9.62 7.72 6.96
CA LEU A 107 -9.90 8.96 7.69
C LEU A 107 -11.09 8.83 8.64
N SER A 108 -12.13 8.10 8.26
CA SER A 108 -13.26 7.81 9.16
C SER A 108 -12.80 7.04 10.40
N LEU A 109 -11.95 6.02 10.23
CA LEU A 109 -11.35 5.31 11.36
C LEU A 109 -10.41 6.23 12.16
N ALA A 110 -9.63 7.07 11.49
CA ALA A 110 -8.72 8.00 12.14
C ALA A 110 -9.47 8.98 13.05
N GLU A 111 -10.58 9.56 12.58
CA GLU A 111 -11.43 10.43 13.40
C GLU A 111 -12.02 9.68 14.60
N ALA A 112 -12.54 8.47 14.40
CA ALA A 112 -13.11 7.66 15.48
C ALA A 112 -12.08 7.26 16.55
N ARG A 113 -10.79 7.19 16.19
CA ARG A 113 -9.69 6.82 17.10
C ARG A 113 -8.86 8.00 17.57
N GLY A 114 -9.21 9.22 17.18
CA GLY A 114 -8.41 10.42 17.46
C GLY A 114 -6.97 10.30 16.93
N ALA A 115 -6.79 9.69 15.76
CA ALA A 115 -5.48 9.52 15.15
C ALA A 115 -5.04 10.80 14.46
N GLU A 116 -3.78 11.21 14.67
CA GLU A 116 -3.20 12.42 14.08
C GLU A 116 -2.78 12.20 12.63
N ARG A 117 -2.56 10.95 12.23
CA ARG A 117 -2.08 10.61 10.88
C ARG A 117 -2.82 9.45 10.25
N LEU A 118 -3.02 9.56 8.94
CA LEU A 118 -3.33 8.44 8.06
C LEU A 118 -2.08 8.15 7.20
N VAL A 119 -1.45 7.03 7.44
CA VAL A 119 -0.20 6.59 6.80
C VAL A 119 -0.52 5.87 5.50
N LEU A 120 0.10 6.33 4.42
CA LEU A 120 -0.10 5.87 3.05
C LEU A 120 1.22 5.30 2.50
N GLY A 121 1.23 4.00 2.18
CA GLY A 121 2.35 3.35 1.48
C GLY A 121 2.38 3.60 -0.02
N VAL A 122 1.89 4.75 -0.49
CA VAL A 122 1.85 5.08 -1.93
C VAL A 122 3.22 5.56 -2.41
N ASN A 123 3.59 5.17 -3.62
CA ASN A 123 4.80 5.60 -4.31
C ASN A 123 4.42 6.16 -5.69
N ALA A 124 5.04 7.28 -6.08
CA ALA A 124 4.77 7.94 -7.37
C ALA A 124 5.97 7.93 -8.34
N VAL A 125 7.14 7.43 -7.92
CA VAL A 125 8.39 7.49 -8.70
C VAL A 125 8.56 6.27 -9.59
N ASP A 126 8.46 5.06 -9.02
CA ASP A 126 8.70 3.81 -9.79
C ASP A 126 7.44 3.28 -10.49
N TYR A 127 6.62 4.27 -10.87
CA TYR A 127 5.50 4.27 -11.80
C TYR A 127 4.55 3.06 -11.81
N SER A 128 3.35 3.32 -11.33
CA SER A 128 2.13 2.58 -11.71
C SER A 128 1.21 3.38 -12.63
N GLY A 129 1.54 4.64 -12.95
CA GLY A 129 0.66 5.53 -13.73
C GLY A 129 -0.65 5.92 -13.07
N TYR A 130 -0.86 5.55 -11.80
CA TYR A 130 -2.14 5.79 -11.12
C TYR A 130 -2.32 7.28 -10.82
N PRO A 131 -3.50 7.85 -11.12
CA PRO A 131 -3.78 9.26 -10.85
C PRO A 131 -3.95 9.53 -9.34
N ASP A 132 -4.39 8.53 -8.58
CA ASP A 132 -4.78 8.62 -7.17
C ASP A 132 -3.63 8.30 -6.18
N CYS A 133 -2.39 8.54 -6.59
CA CYS A 133 -1.20 8.44 -5.73
C CYS A 133 -0.23 9.64 -5.85
N ARG A 134 -0.61 10.67 -6.62
CA ARG A 134 0.25 11.81 -6.93
C ARG A 134 0.20 12.88 -5.83
N PRO A 135 1.27 13.69 -5.66
CA PRO A 135 1.29 14.75 -4.64
C PRO A 135 0.13 15.74 -4.75
N ASP A 136 -0.21 16.20 -5.95
CA ASP A 136 -1.31 17.14 -6.20
C ASP A 136 -2.68 16.55 -5.83
N TYR A 137 -2.89 15.26 -6.11
CA TYR A 137 -4.05 14.51 -5.64
C TYR A 137 -4.11 14.44 -4.10
N LEU A 138 -2.99 14.10 -3.44
CA LEU A 138 -2.92 14.02 -1.98
C LEU A 138 -3.19 15.38 -1.31
N ASP A 139 -2.66 16.46 -1.87
CA ASP A 139 -2.92 17.83 -1.39
C ASP A 139 -4.41 18.20 -1.53
N ALA A 140 -5.04 17.84 -2.66
CA ALA A 140 -6.46 18.03 -2.85
C ALA A 140 -7.30 17.21 -1.86
N PHE A 141 -6.90 15.98 -1.61
CA PHE A 141 -7.59 15.12 -0.66
C PHE A 141 -7.43 15.63 0.77
N GLN A 142 -6.25 16.13 1.17
CA GLN A 142 -6.07 16.73 2.51
C GLN A 142 -7.03 17.91 2.71
N ARG A 143 -7.19 18.79 1.71
CA ARG A 143 -8.16 19.90 1.78
C ARG A 143 -9.59 19.38 1.96
N LEU A 144 -9.95 18.30 1.28
CA LEU A 144 -11.26 17.66 1.48
C LEU A 144 -11.39 17.09 2.91
N ALA A 145 -10.35 16.40 3.41
CA ALA A 145 -10.34 15.81 4.75
C ALA A 145 -10.53 16.86 5.86
N ASP A 146 -9.87 18.01 5.72
CA ASP A 146 -10.00 19.16 6.63
C ASP A 146 -11.45 19.71 6.65
N LEU A 147 -12.18 19.59 5.53
CA LEU A 147 -13.57 20.05 5.41
C LEU A 147 -14.62 19.01 5.84
N ALA A 148 -14.29 17.72 5.75
CA ALA A 148 -15.23 16.60 5.84
C ALA A 148 -15.41 16.04 7.26
N SER A 149 -14.51 16.38 8.20
CA SER A 149 -14.50 15.86 9.57
C SER A 149 -14.75 16.97 10.59
N LYS A 150 -15.30 16.62 11.76
CA LYS A 150 -15.41 17.56 12.88
C LYS A 150 -14.02 17.98 13.33
N ALA A 151 -13.11 17.01 13.47
CA ALA A 151 -11.73 17.26 13.87
C ALA A 151 -11.01 18.21 12.89
N GLY A 152 -11.21 18.03 11.58
CA GLY A 152 -10.68 18.92 10.56
C GLY A 152 -11.19 20.37 10.70
N ARG A 153 -12.49 20.55 10.92
CA ARG A 153 -13.12 21.88 11.11
C ARG A 153 -12.64 22.60 12.38
N GLU A 154 -12.27 21.83 13.40
CA GLU A 154 -11.73 22.34 14.67
C GLU A 154 -10.19 22.51 14.64
N GLY A 155 -9.54 22.22 13.51
CA GLY A 155 -8.10 22.44 13.31
C GLY A 155 -7.19 21.33 13.85
N HIS A 156 -7.74 20.17 14.23
CA HIS A 156 -7.00 19.02 14.78
C HIS A 156 -7.26 17.72 14.01
N GLY A 157 -7.71 17.82 12.75
CA GLY A 157 -7.95 16.69 11.86
C GLY A 157 -6.69 15.91 11.48
N SER A 158 -6.87 14.63 11.15
CA SER A 158 -5.79 13.75 10.74
C SER A 158 -5.07 14.26 9.47
N ARG A 159 -3.75 14.15 9.45
CA ARG A 159 -2.92 14.45 8.28
C ARG A 159 -2.67 13.20 7.46
N LEU A 160 -2.86 13.30 6.15
CA LEU A 160 -2.36 12.34 5.18
C LEU A 160 -0.84 12.37 5.22
N TRP A 161 -0.22 11.20 5.37
CA TRP A 161 1.23 11.07 5.42
C TRP A 161 1.67 9.96 4.47
N ALA A 162 2.30 10.36 3.36
CA ALA A 162 2.80 9.47 2.31
C ALA A 162 4.34 9.54 2.24
N PRO A 163 5.07 8.94 3.20
CA PRO A 163 6.52 9.14 3.32
C PRO A 163 7.32 8.59 2.13
N LEU A 164 6.74 7.65 1.37
CA LEU A 164 7.40 6.94 0.28
C LEU A 164 7.16 7.58 -1.09
N VAL A 165 6.33 8.63 -1.17
CA VAL A 165 5.77 9.14 -2.43
C VAL A 165 6.85 9.55 -3.45
N THR A 166 7.98 10.07 -2.98
CA THR A 166 9.13 10.51 -3.81
C THR A 166 10.34 9.58 -3.76
N TRP A 167 10.24 8.42 -3.11
CA TRP A 167 11.39 7.52 -2.97
C TRP A 167 11.51 6.59 -4.17
N SER A 168 12.74 6.18 -4.50
CA SER A 168 12.93 5.04 -5.38
C SER A 168 12.62 3.73 -4.64
N LYS A 169 12.31 2.69 -5.39
CA LYS A 169 11.95 1.38 -4.87
C LYS A 169 13.11 0.76 -4.11
N THR A 170 14.33 0.93 -4.63
CA THR A 170 15.57 0.51 -3.96
C THR A 170 15.74 1.22 -2.62
N LYS A 171 15.42 2.51 -2.53
CA LYS A 171 15.42 3.24 -1.25
C LYS A 171 14.36 2.69 -0.28
N ILE A 172 13.15 2.36 -0.77
CA ILE A 172 12.11 1.73 0.06
C ILE A 172 12.61 0.39 0.61
N VAL A 173 13.26 -0.45 -0.21
CA VAL A 173 13.85 -1.72 0.26
C VAL A 173 14.93 -1.48 1.31
N GLN A 174 15.84 -0.53 1.10
CA GLN A 174 16.90 -0.20 2.05
C GLN A 174 16.33 0.23 3.40
N GLU A 175 15.31 1.07 3.40
CA GLU A 175 14.64 1.49 4.64
C GLU A 175 13.85 0.35 5.28
N ALA A 176 13.19 -0.49 4.49
CA ALA A 176 12.52 -1.69 5.00
C ALA A 176 13.50 -2.62 5.72
N LEU A 177 14.70 -2.81 5.17
CA LEU A 177 15.78 -3.59 5.79
C LEU A 177 16.27 -2.93 7.09
N ARG A 178 16.52 -1.62 7.07
CA ARG A 178 16.97 -0.85 8.24
C ARG A 178 15.96 -0.93 9.40
N LEU A 179 14.67 -0.89 9.07
CA LEU A 179 13.56 -0.93 10.02
C LEU A 179 13.20 -2.35 10.48
N GLY A 180 13.84 -3.39 9.93
CA GLY A 180 13.53 -4.78 10.26
C GLY A 180 12.15 -5.23 9.76
N VAL A 181 11.63 -4.64 8.69
CA VAL A 181 10.40 -5.11 8.04
C VAL A 181 10.60 -6.56 7.60
N PRO A 182 9.64 -7.48 7.85
CA PRO A 182 9.74 -8.87 7.42
C PRO A 182 9.46 -9.00 5.92
N ILE A 183 10.41 -8.54 5.09
CA ILE A 183 10.26 -8.45 3.62
C ILE A 183 9.91 -9.80 2.99
N ALA A 184 10.44 -10.91 3.53
CA ALA A 184 10.14 -12.26 3.06
C ALA A 184 8.64 -12.62 3.15
N ASP A 185 7.92 -12.04 4.13
CA ASP A 185 6.50 -12.29 4.35
C ASP A 185 5.58 -11.32 3.60
N THR A 186 6.17 -10.31 2.94
CA THR A 186 5.42 -9.35 2.12
C THR A 186 4.93 -9.97 0.81
N TRP A 187 3.76 -9.54 0.36
CA TRP A 187 3.17 -9.99 -0.89
C TRP A 187 2.91 -8.82 -1.84
N SER A 188 3.51 -8.87 -3.03
CA SER A 188 3.30 -7.85 -4.08
C SER A 188 2.74 -8.43 -5.38
N CYS A 189 2.80 -9.76 -5.56
CA CYS A 189 2.38 -10.43 -6.79
C CYS A 189 0.89 -10.26 -7.07
N TYR A 190 0.52 -9.90 -8.30
CA TYR A 190 -0.86 -9.77 -8.76
C TYR A 190 -1.56 -11.10 -9.05
N SER A 191 -0.81 -12.19 -9.24
CA SER A 191 -1.33 -13.47 -9.72
C SER A 191 -1.82 -14.40 -8.59
N GLY A 192 -1.41 -14.18 -7.34
CA GLY A 192 -1.96 -14.92 -6.19
C GLY A 192 -1.60 -16.41 -6.08
N GLY A 193 -0.57 -16.88 -6.80
CA GLY A 193 -0.12 -18.27 -6.75
C GLY A 193 0.42 -18.70 -5.37
N GLU A 194 1.03 -19.88 -5.31
CA GLU A 194 1.75 -20.32 -4.09
C GLU A 194 3.02 -19.49 -3.85
N GLN A 195 3.65 -19.02 -4.93
CA GLN A 195 4.81 -18.13 -4.91
C GLN A 195 4.54 -16.89 -5.78
N PRO A 196 5.27 -15.77 -5.54
CA PRO A 196 5.28 -14.65 -6.48
C PRO A 196 5.66 -15.10 -7.89
N CYS A 197 4.94 -14.63 -8.91
CA CYS A 197 5.12 -15.13 -10.28
C CYS A 197 6.42 -14.66 -10.94
N GLY A 198 7.03 -13.59 -10.43
CA GLY A 198 8.29 -13.04 -10.94
C GLY A 198 8.16 -12.28 -12.27
N VAL A 199 7.01 -12.33 -12.93
CA VAL A 199 6.83 -11.80 -14.29
C VAL A 199 5.83 -10.64 -14.39
N CYS A 200 4.94 -10.46 -13.42
CA CYS A 200 4.05 -9.31 -13.40
C CYS A 200 4.82 -8.04 -12.98
N ASP A 201 4.32 -6.87 -13.36
CA ASP A 201 5.02 -5.59 -13.11
C ASP A 201 5.40 -5.39 -11.65
N SER A 202 4.50 -5.72 -10.71
CA SER A 202 4.79 -5.61 -9.28
C SER A 202 5.92 -6.55 -8.82
N CYS A 203 6.01 -7.76 -9.37
CA CYS A 203 7.14 -8.65 -9.08
C CYS A 203 8.43 -8.09 -9.68
N ARG A 204 8.42 -7.67 -10.96
CA ARG A 204 9.61 -7.12 -11.63
C ARG A 204 10.18 -5.91 -10.87
N ILE A 205 9.32 -4.96 -10.49
CA ILE A 205 9.71 -3.76 -9.74
C ILE A 205 10.28 -4.13 -8.36
N ARG A 206 9.60 -5.03 -7.63
CA ARG A 206 10.06 -5.49 -6.31
C ARG A 206 11.39 -6.23 -6.40
N ASP A 207 11.51 -7.17 -7.33
CA ASP A 207 12.68 -8.03 -7.46
C ASP A 207 13.90 -7.22 -7.92
N ALA A 208 13.74 -6.32 -8.89
CA ALA A 208 14.81 -5.41 -9.31
C ALA A 208 15.33 -4.57 -8.13
N ALA A 209 14.42 -3.98 -7.35
CA ALA A 209 14.80 -3.19 -6.18
C ALA A 209 15.49 -4.02 -5.08
N LEU A 210 15.08 -5.27 -4.88
CA LEU A 210 15.73 -6.19 -3.93
C LEU A 210 17.14 -6.54 -4.39
N ILE A 211 17.32 -6.82 -5.68
CA ILE A 211 18.64 -7.10 -6.27
C ILE A 211 19.54 -5.87 -6.15
N ASP A 212 19.07 -4.69 -6.52
CA ASP A 212 19.82 -3.43 -6.41
C ASP A 212 20.20 -3.08 -4.97
N ALA A 213 19.38 -3.49 -3.99
CA ALA A 213 19.66 -3.34 -2.57
C ALA A 213 20.57 -4.45 -2.01
N GLY A 214 21.09 -5.36 -2.85
CA GLY A 214 21.98 -6.44 -2.43
C GLY A 214 21.28 -7.61 -1.72
N ARG A 215 19.97 -7.77 -1.93
CA ARG A 215 19.14 -8.85 -1.36
C ARG A 215 18.44 -9.72 -2.42
N PRO A 216 19.19 -10.29 -3.39
CA PRO A 216 18.60 -11.19 -4.39
C PRO A 216 17.95 -12.43 -3.75
N ASP A 217 18.39 -12.83 -2.55
CA ASP A 217 17.83 -13.94 -1.77
C ASP A 217 16.34 -13.75 -1.38
N LEU A 218 15.84 -12.51 -1.41
CA LEU A 218 14.44 -12.17 -1.13
C LEU A 218 13.58 -11.97 -2.39
N ALA A 219 14.21 -11.94 -3.57
CA ALA A 219 13.52 -11.82 -4.85
C ALA A 219 12.76 -13.11 -5.19
N SER A 220 11.83 -13.04 -6.16
CA SER A 220 11.14 -14.24 -6.62
C SER A 220 12.13 -15.27 -7.22
N SER A 221 11.73 -16.55 -7.18
CA SER A 221 12.52 -17.64 -7.77
C SER A 221 12.76 -17.50 -9.28
N ALA A 222 11.95 -16.69 -9.97
CA ALA A 222 12.18 -16.36 -11.37
C ALA A 222 13.33 -15.37 -11.56
N ALA A 223 13.50 -14.42 -10.62
CA ALA A 223 14.55 -13.40 -10.66
C ALA A 223 15.89 -13.86 -10.06
N GLN A 224 15.90 -14.97 -9.32
CA GLN A 224 17.09 -15.58 -8.72
C GLN A 224 17.85 -16.52 -9.68
N ARG A 225 17.31 -16.77 -10.88
CA ARG A 225 17.89 -17.63 -11.91
C ARG A 225 18.58 -16.82 -12.98
#